data_AF-A0A659XY44-F1
#
_entry.id   AF-A0A659XY44-F1
#
_cell.length_a   1.000
_cell.length_b   1.000
_cell.length_c   1.000
_cell.angle_alpha   90.00
_cell.angle_beta   90.00
_cell.angle_gamma   90.00
#
_symmetry.space_group_name_H-M   'P 1'
#
loop_
_entity.id
_entity.type
_entity.pdbx_description
1 polymer ?
#
loop_
_entity_poly.entity_id
_entity_poly.type
_entity_poly.pdbx_seq_one_letter_code
_entity_poly.pdbx_strand_id
1 'polypeptide(L)'
;AEMRTGEGKTLVATLPVYLNALAGKGVHVVTVNDYLAKRDAEWMGRVYKFLGLTVGIIVHGLSDDERREAYAADVTYATNNELGFDYLRDNMKYERSQMVQR
;
A
#
# COMPACT_ATOMS: atom_id res chain seq x y z
N ALA A 1 -5.12 -15.58 6.17
CA ALA A 1 -6.10 -16.41 6.91
C ALA A 1 -7.23 -16.76 5.97
N GLU A 2 -7.63 -18.03 5.91
CA GLU A 2 -8.87 -18.41 5.24
C GLU A 2 -10.04 -17.97 6.13
N MET A 3 -10.95 -17.17 5.57
CA MET A 3 -12.08 -16.56 6.26
C MET A 3 -13.25 -16.51 5.27
N ARG A 4 -14.48 -16.61 5.76
CA ARG A 4 -15.68 -16.49 4.91
C ARG A 4 -15.96 -15.01 4.58
N THR A 5 -16.75 -14.78 3.53
CA THR A 5 -17.25 -13.44 3.23
C THR A 5 -18.15 -12.98 4.39
N GLY A 6 -17.94 -11.74 4.85
CA GLY A 6 -18.69 -11.17 5.98
C GLY A 6 -18.00 -11.27 7.35
N GLU A 7 -16.94 -12.07 7.49
CA GLU A 7 -16.19 -12.22 8.76
C GLU A 7 -15.25 -11.03 9.06
N GLY A 8 -15.37 -9.92 8.33
CA GLY A 8 -14.60 -8.71 8.60
C GLY A 8 -13.11 -8.78 8.21
N LYS A 9 -12.76 -9.49 7.13
CA LYS A 9 -11.37 -9.62 6.64
C LYS A 9 -10.61 -8.29 6.59
N THR A 10 -11.28 -7.22 6.11
CA THR A 10 -10.69 -5.88 6.01
C THR A 10 -10.33 -5.30 7.38
N LEU A 11 -11.19 -5.47 8.39
CA LEU A 11 -10.91 -5.04 9.76
C LEU A 11 -9.82 -5.90 10.40
N VAL A 12 -9.90 -7.23 10.24
CA VAL A 12 -8.91 -8.16 10.81
C VAL A 12 -7.52 -7.91 10.23
N ALA A 13 -7.42 -7.51 8.96
CA ALA A 13 -6.15 -7.17 8.33
C ALA A 13 -5.44 -5.97 9.00
N THR A 14 -6.15 -5.10 9.72
CA THR A 14 -5.54 -3.93 10.37
C THR A 14 -4.51 -4.29 11.44
N LEU A 15 -4.72 -5.40 12.15
CA LEU A 15 -3.84 -5.84 13.23
C LEU A 15 -2.45 -6.27 12.73
N PRO A 16 -2.32 -7.22 11.78
CA PRO A 16 -1.00 -7.57 11.25
C PRO A 16 -0.39 -6.42 10.44
N VAL A 17 -1.18 -5.59 9.76
CA VAL A 17 -0.65 -4.42 9.04
C VAL A 17 0.02 -3.45 10.01
N TYR A 18 -0.68 -3.06 11.08
CA TYR A 18 -0.12 -2.17 12.09
C TYR A 18 1.16 -2.73 12.71
N LEU A 19 1.14 -3.99 13.16
CA LEU A 19 2.29 -4.63 13.78
C LEU A 19 3.52 -4.63 12.85
N ASN A 20 3.36 -4.98 11.58
CA ASN A 20 4.48 -5.03 10.64
C ASN A 20 4.96 -3.63 10.23
N ALA A 21 4.06 -2.64 10.18
CA ALA A 21 4.41 -1.27 9.85
C ALA A 21 5.35 -0.64 10.91
N LEU A 22 5.27 -1.06 12.18
CA LEU A 22 6.17 -0.60 13.24
C LEU A 22 7.66 -0.92 13.00
N ALA A 23 7.97 -1.87 12.10
CA ALA A 23 9.35 -2.15 11.70
C ALA A 23 9.95 -1.08 10.77
N GLY A 24 9.16 -0.09 10.32
CA GLY A 24 9.60 1.01 9.46
C GLY A 24 9.91 0.62 8.01
N LYS A 25 9.69 -0.65 7.63
CA LYS A 25 9.98 -1.17 6.28
C LYS A 25 8.87 -0.91 5.27
N GLY A 26 7.70 -0.48 5.72
CA GLY A 26 6.49 -0.36 4.89
C GLY A 26 5.75 -1.69 4.77
N VAL A 27 4.42 -1.62 4.61
CA VAL A 27 3.55 -2.79 4.40
C VAL A 27 2.69 -2.58 3.16
N HIS A 28 2.72 -3.54 2.24
CA HIS A 28 1.86 -3.53 1.04
C HIS A 28 0.58 -4.32 1.28
N VAL A 29 -0.56 -3.66 1.20
CA VAL A 29 -1.89 -4.29 1.23
C VAL A 29 -2.42 -4.38 -0.19
N VAL A 30 -2.48 -5.61 -0.72
CA VAL A 30 -2.88 -5.86 -2.10
C VAL A 30 -4.38 -6.07 -2.19
N THR A 31 -5.05 -5.30 -3.04
CA THR A 31 -6.47 -5.48 -3.40
C THR A 31 -6.60 -5.89 -4.88
N VAL A 32 -7.80 -6.28 -5.28
CA VAL A 32 -8.06 -6.76 -6.66
C VAL A 32 -8.32 -5.63 -7.66
N ASN A 33 -8.60 -4.41 -7.21
CA ASN A 33 -8.82 -3.25 -8.08
C ASN A 33 -8.63 -1.91 -7.35
N ASP A 34 -8.45 -0.86 -8.14
CA ASP A 34 -8.21 0.51 -7.66
C ASP A 34 -9.33 1.04 -6.76
N TYR A 35 -10.58 0.68 -7.04
CA TYR A 35 -11.71 1.08 -6.21
C TYR A 35 -11.57 0.54 -4.78
N LEU A 36 -11.26 -0.74 -4.63
CA LEU A 36 -11.07 -1.38 -3.31
C LEU A 36 -9.81 -0.87 -2.63
N ALA A 37 -8.72 -0.63 -3.38
CA ALA A 37 -7.51 -0.02 -2.82
C ALA A 37 -7.83 1.35 -2.18
N LYS A 38 -8.51 2.23 -2.93
CA LYS A 38 -8.92 3.56 -2.45
C LYS A 38 -9.86 3.48 -1.26
N ARG A 39 -10.95 2.72 -1.39
CA ARG A 39 -11.97 2.56 -0.35
C ARG A 39 -11.36 2.05 0.96
N ASP A 40 -10.56 0.99 0.89
CA ASP A 40 -10.02 0.36 2.10
C ASP A 40 -8.92 1.22 2.74
N ALA A 41 -8.12 1.93 1.94
CA ALA A 41 -7.16 2.91 2.43
C ALA A 41 -7.84 4.10 3.13
N GLU A 42 -8.93 4.64 2.57
CA GLU A 42 -9.69 5.73 3.19
C GLU A 42 -10.42 5.29 4.47
N TRP A 43 -10.96 4.08 4.47
CA TRP A 43 -11.74 3.58 5.59
C TRP A 43 -10.84 3.08 6.73
N MET A 44 -9.95 2.12 6.48
CA MET A 44 -9.05 1.57 7.49
C MET A 44 -7.88 2.50 7.80
N GLY A 45 -7.49 3.37 6.87
CA GLY A 45 -6.44 4.36 7.10
C GLY A 45 -6.77 5.33 8.22
N ARG A 46 -8.03 5.49 8.61
CA ARG A 46 -8.42 6.24 9.82
C ARG A 46 -7.80 5.63 11.08
N VAL A 47 -7.77 4.31 11.18
CA VAL A 47 -7.18 3.58 12.32
C VAL A 47 -5.67 3.77 12.32
N TYR A 48 -5.01 3.58 11.17
CA TYR A 48 -3.55 3.73 11.07
C TYR A 48 -3.11 5.16 11.38
N LYS A 49 -3.78 6.17 10.81
CA LYS A 49 -3.49 7.59 11.05
C LYS A 49 -3.74 8.00 12.50
N PHE A 50 -4.80 7.49 13.12
CA PHE A 50 -5.05 7.70 14.54
C PHE A 50 -3.90 7.16 15.42
N LEU A 51 -3.28 6.05 15.01
CA LEU A 51 -2.14 5.44 15.69
C LEU A 51 -0.77 6.00 15.23
N GLY A 52 -0.77 7.10 14.47
CA GLY A 52 0.45 7.81 14.06
C GLY A 52 1.15 7.27 12.81
N LEU A 53 0.54 6.32 12.08
CA LEU A 53 1.08 5.80 10.83
C LEU A 53 0.57 6.59 9.61
N THR A 54 1.40 6.64 8.58
CA THR A 54 1.06 7.20 7.27
C THR A 54 0.49 6.13 6.32
N VAL A 55 -0.36 6.56 5.39
CA VAL A 55 -1.03 5.64 4.44
C VAL A 55 -0.94 6.22 3.03
N GLY A 56 -0.35 5.45 2.12
CA GLY A 56 -0.24 5.73 0.69
C GLY A 56 -1.15 4.85 -0.15
N ILE A 57 -1.49 5.30 -1.35
CA ILE A 57 -2.34 4.56 -2.30
C ILE A 57 -1.65 4.58 -3.66
N ILE A 58 -1.46 3.40 -4.25
CA ILE A 58 -0.97 3.25 -5.62
C ILE A 58 -2.15 2.82 -6.51
N VAL A 59 -2.49 3.69 -7.46
CA VAL A 59 -3.54 3.48 -8.47
C VAL A 59 -3.04 3.94 -9.83
N HIS A 60 -3.80 3.63 -10.88
CA HIS A 60 -3.46 4.09 -12.22
C HIS A 60 -3.41 5.63 -12.31
N GLY A 61 -2.47 6.15 -13.11
CA GLY A 61 -2.36 7.59 -13.42
C GLY A 61 -1.48 8.42 -12.47
N LEU A 62 -0.93 7.84 -11.40
CA LEU A 62 0.03 8.53 -10.54
C LEU A 62 1.38 8.76 -11.22
N SER A 63 1.92 9.95 -11.04
CA SER A 63 3.31 10.32 -11.38
C SER A 63 4.33 9.57 -10.52
N ASP A 64 5.60 9.55 -10.96
CA ASP A 64 6.68 8.89 -10.22
C ASP A 64 6.89 9.52 -8.83
N ASP A 65 6.69 10.83 -8.68
CA ASP A 65 6.82 11.50 -7.38
C ASP A 65 5.69 11.12 -6.42
N GLU A 66 4.43 11.12 -6.90
CA GLU A 66 3.29 10.64 -6.11
C GLU A 66 3.45 9.17 -5.71
N ARG A 67 3.98 8.33 -6.60
CA ARG A 67 4.29 6.92 -6.27
C ARG A 67 5.37 6.82 -5.21
N ARG A 68 6.45 7.59 -5.33
CA ARG A 68 7.54 7.61 -4.34
C ARG A 68 7.02 8.01 -2.97
N GLU A 69 6.16 9.03 -2.89
CA GLU A 69 5.49 9.42 -1.64
C GLU A 69 4.59 8.30 -1.09
N ALA A 70 3.81 7.63 -1.95
CA ALA A 70 2.92 6.55 -1.54
C ALA A 70 3.67 5.29 -1.07
N TYR A 71 4.78 4.93 -1.70
CA TYR A 71 5.68 3.87 -1.21
C TYR A 71 6.45 4.32 0.03
N ALA A 72 6.69 5.63 0.20
CA ALA A 72 7.27 6.20 1.41
C ALA A 72 6.31 6.26 2.60
N ALA A 73 5.07 5.79 2.48
CA ALA A 73 4.18 5.61 3.62
C ALA A 73 4.48 4.34 4.43
N ASP A 74 4.00 4.27 5.67
CA ASP A 74 4.11 3.07 6.52
C ASP A 74 3.22 1.92 6.02
N VAL A 75 2.09 2.26 5.40
CA VAL A 75 1.15 1.33 4.79
C VAL A 75 0.81 1.81 3.37
N THR A 76 0.98 0.95 2.37
CA THR A 76 0.66 1.24 0.97
C THR A 76 -0.44 0.29 0.48
N TYR A 77 -1.59 0.84 0.08
CA TYR A 77 -2.64 0.07 -0.60
C TYR A 77 -2.43 0.12 -2.10
N ALA A 78 -2.49 -1.03 -2.78
CA ALA A 78 -2.23 -1.12 -4.20
C ALA A 78 -2.94 -2.33 -4.83
N THR A 79 -3.00 -2.36 -6.16
CA THR A 79 -3.32 -3.59 -6.90
C THR A 79 -2.06 -4.40 -7.17
N ASN A 80 -2.23 -5.70 -7.46
CA ASN A 80 -1.10 -6.55 -7.84
C ASN A 80 -0.38 -6.04 -9.10
N ASN A 81 -1.14 -5.56 -10.08
CA ASN A 81 -0.64 -5.08 -11.36
C ASN A 81 0.23 -3.84 -11.15
N GLU A 82 -0.22 -2.87 -10.36
CA GLU A 82 0.55 -1.65 -10.13
C GLU A 82 1.86 -1.92 -9.39
N LEU A 83 1.85 -2.77 -8.35
CA LEU A 83 3.09 -3.18 -7.66
C LEU A 83 4.06 -3.90 -8.61
N GLY A 84 3.54 -4.79 -9.47
CA GLY A 84 4.34 -5.52 -10.44
C GLY A 84 4.94 -4.60 -11.50
N PHE A 85 4.14 -3.69 -12.06
CA PHE A 85 4.62 -2.74 -13.06
C PHE A 85 5.60 -1.72 -12.49
N ASP A 86 5.41 -1.25 -11.26
CA ASP A 86 6.38 -0.37 -10.59
C ASP A 86 7.71 -1.09 -10.35
N TYR A 87 7.67 -2.33 -9.90
CA TYR A 87 8.88 -3.14 -9.75
C TYR A 87 9.63 -3.29 -11.08
N LEU A 88 8.91 -3.61 -12.16
CA LEU A 88 9.51 -3.72 -13.49
C LEU A 88 10.07 -2.38 -13.97
N ARG A 89 9.34 -1.27 -13.78
CA ARG A 89 9.81 0.08 -14.13
C ARG A 89 11.06 0.47 -13.36
N ASP A 90 11.11 0.17 -12.07
CA ASP A 90 12.27 0.49 -11.24
C ASP A 90 13.52 -0.28 -11.68
N ASN A 91 13.36 -1.54 -12.10
CA ASN A 91 14.47 -2.34 -12.64
C ASN A 91 14.91 -1.92 -14.06
N MET A 92 14.19 -1.01 -14.71
CA MET A 92 14.62 -0.39 -15.99
C MET A 92 15.29 0.98 -15.80
N LYS A 93 15.34 1.52 -14.57
CA LYS A 93 15.96 2.84 -14.31
C LYS A 93 17.47 2.73 -14.22
N TYR A 94 18.16 3.77 -14.70
CA TYR A 94 19.63 3.82 -14.69
C TYR A 94 20.20 4.09 -13.31
N GLU A 95 19.49 4.87 -12.49
CA GLU A 95 19.92 5.24 -11.15
C GLU A 95 18.92 4.80 -10.09
N ARG A 96 19.44 4.34 -8.93
CA ARG A 96 18.60 3.93 -7.79
C ARG A 96 17.79 5.09 -7.20
N SER A 97 18.28 6.31 -7.31
CA SER A 97 17.59 7.55 -6.90
C SER A 97 16.26 7.75 -7.64
N GLN A 98 16.14 7.20 -8.85
CA GLN A 98 14.95 7.34 -9.68
C GLN A 98 13.88 6.32 -9.30
N MET A 99 14.21 5.23 -8.60
CA MET A 99 13.25 4.19 -8.21
C MET A 99 12.13 4.77 -7.33
N VAL A 100 10.93 4.19 -7.42
CA VAL A 100 9.76 4.62 -6.63
C VAL A 100 9.48 3.67 -5.47
N GLN A 101 9.74 2.37 -5.63
CA GLN A 101 9.71 1.40 -4.53
C GLN A 101 10.93 1.57 -3.62
N ARG A 102 10.79 1.12 -2.37
CA ARG A 102 11.83 1.21 -1.32
C ARG A 102 12.88 0.10 -1.45
#